data_AF-A0A0L0WBH6-F1
#
_entry.id   AF-A0A0L0WBH6-F1
#
_cell.length_a   1.000
_cell.length_b   1.000
_cell.length_c   1.000
_cell.angle_alpha   90.00
_cell.angle_beta   90.00
_cell.angle_gamma   90.00
#
_symmetry.space_group_name_H-M   'P 1'
#
loop_
_entity.id
_entity.type
_entity.pdbx_description
1 polymer ?
#
loop_
_entity_poly.entity_id
_entity_poly.type
_entity_poly.pdbx_seq_one_letter_code
_entity_poly.pdbx_strand_id
1 'polypeptide(L)' 'MKQLDILGLTLEEGIKEIKDLKNNECEISIRETFAYNKEQDIRLTEARILKVIQSDNVLNIIVSYF' A
#
# COMPACT_ATOMS: atom_id res chain seq x y z
N MET A 1 1.10 2.57 20.47
CA MET A 1 1.63 2.48 19.09
C MET A 1 0.82 3.43 18.23
N LYS A 2 1.45 4.30 17.43
CA LYS A 2 0.70 5.16 16.48
C LYS A 2 0.11 4.27 15.39
N GLN A 3 -1.20 4.35 15.18
CA GLN A 3 -1.89 3.65 14.11
C GLN A 3 -1.55 4.37 12.79
N LEU A 4 -1.04 3.63 11.80
CA LEU A 4 -0.79 4.15 10.46
C LEU A 4 -2.07 4.03 9.63
N ASP A 5 -2.75 5.14 9.40
CA ASP A 5 -3.89 5.21 8.48
C ASP A 5 -3.38 5.44 7.05
N ILE A 6 -2.90 4.36 6.44
CA ILE A 6 -2.32 4.38 5.07
C ILE A 6 -3.17 3.60 4.05
N LEU A 7 -4.31 3.06 4.47
CA LEU A 7 -5.23 2.34 3.57
C LEU A 7 -5.95 3.35 2.66
N GLY A 8 -6.09 3.03 1.39
CA GLY A 8 -6.71 3.90 0.38
C GLY A 8 -5.80 5.04 -0.12
N LEU A 9 -4.64 5.26 0.49
CA LEU A 9 -3.61 6.14 -0.07
C LEU A 9 -3.05 5.56 -1.37
N THR A 10 -2.46 6.44 -2.18
CA THR A 10 -1.62 5.99 -3.29
C THR A 10 -0.40 5.26 -2.75
N LEU A 11 0.23 4.47 -3.60
CA LEU A 11 1.48 3.80 -3.24
C LEU A 11 2.58 4.81 -2.82
N GLU A 12 2.68 5.95 -3.49
CA GLU A 12 3.68 6.98 -3.19
C GLU A 12 3.42 7.64 -1.83
N GLU A 13 2.17 8.04 -1.57
CA GLU A 13 1.75 8.63 -0.29
C GLU A 13 2.00 7.66 0.87
N GLY A 14 1.59 6.40 0.74
CA GLY A 14 1.77 5.41 1.80
C GLY A 14 3.23 5.04 2.06
N ILE A 15 4.07 4.97 1.03
CA ILE A 15 5.52 4.74 1.22
C ILE A 15 6.15 5.91 1.97
N LYS A 16 5.75 7.15 1.67
CA LYS A 16 6.26 8.33 2.37
C LYS A 16 5.92 8.28 3.86
N GLU A 17 4.66 8.04 4.20
CA GLU A 17 4.20 7.90 5.59
C GLU A 17 4.95 6.78 6.34
N ILE A 18 5.17 5.64 5.69
CA ILE A 18 5.95 4.52 6.27
C ILE A 18 7.39 4.94 6.55
N LYS A 19 8.05 5.60 5.59
CA LYS A 19 9.45 6.04 5.74
C LYS A 19 9.61 7.07 6.85
N ASP A 20 8.69 8.04 6.92
CA ASP A 20 8.70 9.09 7.95
C ASP A 20 8.52 8.51 9.36
N LEU A 21 7.75 7.42 9.51
CA LEU A 21 7.51 6.79 10.80
C LEU A 21 8.56 5.74 11.20
N LYS A 22 9.17 5.06 10.23
CA LYS A 22 10.12 3.97 10.47
C LYS A 22 11.57 4.38 10.25
N ASN A 23 11.87 5.65 9.95
CA ASN A 23 13.23 6.15 9.68
C ASN A 23 14.01 5.31 8.65
N ASN A 24 13.32 4.71 7.67
CA ASN A 24 13.89 3.76 6.71
C ASN A 24 14.47 2.46 7.31
N GLU A 25 14.11 2.09 8.55
CA GLU A 25 14.61 0.88 9.21
C GLU A 25 13.96 -0.42 8.72
N CYS A 26 12.91 -0.33 7.90
CA CYS A 26 12.17 -1.49 7.38
C CYS A 26 12.32 -1.67 5.87
N GLU A 27 12.40 -2.93 5.44
CA GLU A 27 12.28 -3.29 4.02
C GLU A 27 10.82 -3.21 3.59
N ILE A 28 10.56 -2.65 2.40
CA ILE A 28 9.21 -2.56 1.84
C ILE A 28 9.11 -3.55 0.68
N SER A 29 8.16 -4.48 0.79
CA SER A 29 7.81 -5.43 -0.26
C SER A 29 6.41 -5.10 -0.78
N ILE A 30 6.29 -4.81 -2.08
CA ILE A 30 5.03 -4.42 -2.71
C ILE A 30 4.47 -5.63 -3.46
N ARG A 31 3.20 -5.94 -3.22
CA ARG A 31 2.47 -7.03 -3.88
C ARG A 31 1.22 -6.49 -4.54
N GLU A 32 1.07 -6.76 -5.82
CA GLU A 32 -0.10 -6.37 -6.57
C GLU A 32 -1.16 -7.48 -6.48
N THR A 33 -2.42 -7.09 -6.34
CA THR A 33 -3.57 -7.97 -6.50
C THR A 33 -4.51 -7.38 -7.55
N PHE A 34 -5.14 -8.26 -8.33
CA PHE A 34 -6.21 -7.87 -9.23
C PHE A 34 -7.49 -7.66 -8.40
N ALA A 35 -7.96 -6.43 -8.24
CA ALA A 35 -9.37 -6.20 -7.93
C ALA A 35 -10.16 -6.28 -9.22
N TYR A 36 -11.10 -7.22 -9.28
CA TYR A 36 -12.09 -7.25 -10.34
C TYR A 36 -13.08 -6.10 -10.11
N ASN A 37 -12.88 -4.97 -10.78
CA ASN A 37 -13.80 -3.85 -10.73
C ASN A 37 -15.03 -4.21 -11.59
N LYS A 38 -16.22 -4.31 -10.97
CA LYS A 38 -17.45 -4.71 -11.67
C LYS A 38 -17.93 -3.67 -12.70
N GLU A 39 -17.41 -2.45 -12.63
CA GLU A 39 -17.67 -1.36 -13.58
C GLU A 39 -16.54 -1.32 -14.61
N GLN A 40 -16.72 -2.06 -15.71
CA GLN A 40 -15.68 -2.40 -16.71
C GLN A 40 -15.15 -1.24 -17.58
N ASP A 41 -15.38 0.03 -17.23
CA ASP A 41 -14.96 1.17 -18.05
C ASP A 41 -14.05 2.19 -17.34
N ILE A 42 -13.71 1.96 -16.07
CA ILE A 42 -12.72 2.78 -15.37
C ILE A 42 -11.35 2.21 -15.71
N ARG A 43 -10.56 2.93 -16.51
CA ARG A 43 -9.13 2.63 -16.67
C ARG A 43 -8.49 2.80 -15.30
N LEU A 44 -8.04 1.69 -14.73
CA LEU A 44 -7.41 1.69 -13.43
C LEU A 44 -6.02 2.34 -13.55
N THR A 45 -5.90 3.65 -13.34
CA THR A 45 -4.65 4.37 -13.61
C THR A 45 -3.70 4.42 -12.42
N GLU A 46 -4.18 4.20 -11.20
CA GLU A 46 -3.38 4.40 -9.99
C GLU A 46 -3.56 3.29 -8.95
N ALA A 47 -2.44 2.80 -8.43
CA ALA A 47 -2.41 1.77 -7.38
C ALA A 47 -2.75 2.38 -6.01
N ARG A 48 -3.68 1.74 -5.30
CA ARG A 48 -4.11 2.11 -3.95
C ARG A 48 -3.77 1.01 -2.96
N ILE A 49 -3.35 1.39 -1.74
CA ILE A 49 -3.01 0.44 -0.68
C ILE A 49 -4.28 -0.18 -0.11
N LEU A 50 -4.37 -1.51 -0.16
CA LEU A 50 -5.48 -2.27 0.40
C LEU A 50 -5.18 -2.84 1.78
N LYS A 51 -3.93 -3.22 2.00
CA LYS A 51 -3.51 -3.91 3.23
C LYS A 51 -2.02 -3.75 3.43
N VAL A 52 -1.61 -3.62 4.68
CA VAL A 52 -0.20 -3.64 5.07
C VAL A 52 -0.01 -4.70 6.15
N ILE A 53 0.99 -5.55 5.96
CA ILE A 53 1.31 -6.65 6.89
C ILE A 53 2.77 -6.52 7.25
N GLN A 54 3.06 -6.36 8.55
CA GLN A 54 4.42 -6.42 9.05
C GLN A 54 4.78 -7.88 9.37
N SER A 55 5.89 -8.37 8.81
CA SER A 55 6.53 -9.63 9.18
C SER A 55 7.99 -9.35 9.41
N ASP A 56 8.46 -9.53 10.64
CA ASP A 56 9.81 -9.19 11.07
C ASP A 56 10.17 -7.73 10.71
N ASN A 57 11.22 -7.53 9.91
CA ASN A 57 11.66 -6.22 9.42
C ASN A 57 11.09 -5.83 8.04
N VAL A 58 10.14 -6.62 7.51
CA VAL A 58 9.55 -6.42 6.19
C VAL A 58 8.10 -5.95 6.31
N LEU A 59 7.78 -4.85 5.65
CA LEU A 59 6.41 -4.38 5.44
C LEU A 59 5.92 -4.85 4.06
N ASN A 60 4.99 -5.79 4.07
CA ASN A 60 4.32 -6.26 2.86
C ASN A 60 3.11 -5.34 2.60
N ILE A 61 3.19 -4.53 1.55
CA ILE A 61 2.13 -3.63 1.10
C ILE A 61 1.39 -4.32 -0.05
N ILE A 62 0.10 -4.58 0.14
CA ILE A 62 -0.77 -5.11 -0.90
C ILE A 62 -1.51 -3.94 -1.55
N VAL A 63 -1.35 -3.80 -2.86
CA VAL A 63 -1.99 -2.76 -3.65
C VAL A 63 -2.95 -3.36 -4.67
N SER A 64 -3.98 -2.58 -5.04
CA SER A 64 -4.80 -2.85 -6.21
C SER A 64 -4.99 -1.60 -7.02
N TYR A 65 -5.25 -1.82 -8.29
CA TYR A 65 -5.73 -0.81 -9.22
C TYR A 65 -7.27 -0.82 -9.17
N PHE A 66 -7.89 0.35 -9.23
CA PHE A 66 -9.34 0.58 -9.28
C PHE A 66 -9.70 1.57 -10.36
#